data_AF-A0A942FZC7-F1
#
_entry.id   AF-A0A942FZC7-F1
#
_cell.length_a   1.000
_cell.length_b   1.000
_cell.length_c   1.000
_cell.angle_alpha   90.00
_cell.angle_beta   90.00
_cell.angle_gamma   90.00
#
_symmetry.space_group_name_H-M   'P 1'
#
loop_
_entity.id
_entity.type
_entity.pdbx_description
1 polymer ?
#
loop_
_entity_poly.entity_id
_entity_poly.type
_entity_poly.pdbx_seq_one_letter_code
_entity_poly.pdbx_strand_id
1 'polypeptide(L)'
;MKKLAIALMVAVMAIVLLAGCQPARVYKDGTFTAFSDATDRGYMEIDITIKNDKITAAHLHGYDGLGLEKPETYRHQPFLTAKAELPKRIVAANSWDIDLVSGATTSSNQVRMATLRALQKARVTPTTAAQFFDGTYMAISDRGERGWAIAWVTIGNDKITNVVFHETTAARDAAGAVIPNQFVRKNVDAASPDFYQYAPYHEARIELPKRFVAANSATVDAFSGATGTSTNVIAAVTRAIEMAKRR
;
A
#
# COMPACT_ATOMS: atom_id res chain seq x y z
N MET A 1 1.91 34.82 -67.28
CA MET A 1 2.20 34.73 -65.82
C MET A 1 0.92 34.70 -64.98
N LYS A 2 0.05 33.67 -65.07
CA LYS A 2 -1.12 33.53 -64.15
C LYS A 2 -1.58 32.08 -63.86
N LYS A 3 -0.86 31.04 -64.30
CA LYS A 3 -1.26 29.63 -64.09
C LYS A 3 -0.35 28.83 -63.14
N LEU A 4 0.67 29.45 -62.53
CA LEU A 4 1.64 28.76 -61.67
C LEU A 4 1.40 28.91 -60.15
N ALA A 5 0.45 29.76 -59.73
CA ALA A 5 0.27 30.07 -58.31
C ALA A 5 -0.72 29.16 -57.55
N ILE A 6 -1.51 28.35 -58.26
CA ILE A 6 -2.61 27.56 -57.65
C ILE A 6 -2.15 26.15 -57.24
N ALA A 7 -1.09 25.60 -57.84
CA ALA A 7 -0.61 24.26 -57.53
C ALA A 7 0.17 24.17 -56.21
N LEU A 8 0.72 25.29 -55.70
CA LEU A 8 1.52 25.29 -54.46
C LEU A 8 0.66 25.43 -53.20
N MET A 9 -0.55 25.97 -53.30
CA MET A 9 -1.45 26.17 -52.14
C MET A 9 -2.27 24.92 -51.80
N VAL A 10 -2.47 24.01 -52.76
CA VAL A 10 -3.12 22.71 -52.52
C VAL A 10 -2.14 21.68 -51.93
N ALA A 11 -0.84 21.79 -52.23
CA ALA A 11 0.19 20.92 -51.67
C ALA A 11 0.49 21.20 -50.18
N VAL A 12 0.33 22.45 -49.71
CA VAL A 12 0.54 22.81 -48.30
C VAL A 12 -0.71 22.50 -47.44
N MET A 13 -1.90 22.45 -48.05
CA MET A 13 -3.16 22.10 -47.35
C MET A 13 -3.38 20.58 -47.21
N ALA A 14 -2.55 19.75 -47.86
CA ALA A 14 -2.57 18.29 -47.70
C ALA A 14 -1.63 17.78 -46.60
N ILE A 15 -0.79 18.63 -45.98
CA ILE A 15 0.20 18.22 -44.97
C ILE A 15 -0.30 18.45 -43.52
N VAL A 16 -1.45 19.13 -43.33
CA VAL A 16 -1.98 19.46 -41.97
C VAL A 16 -2.99 18.42 -41.44
N LEU A 17 -3.34 17.39 -42.20
CA LEU A 17 -4.33 16.36 -41.80
C LEU A 17 -3.72 15.05 -41.26
N LEU A 18 -2.40 15.01 -41.06
CA LEU A 18 -1.73 13.94 -40.30
C LEU A 18 -1.54 14.33 -38.82
N ALA A 19 -2.47 15.12 -38.26
CA ALA A 19 -2.65 15.19 -36.81
C ALA A 19 -3.05 13.78 -36.35
N GLY A 20 -2.04 13.04 -35.91
CA GLY A 20 -2.07 11.60 -35.81
C GLY A 20 -3.29 11.07 -35.08
N CYS A 21 -3.92 10.07 -35.68
CA CYS A 21 -4.60 9.01 -34.94
C CYS A 21 -3.57 8.28 -34.06
N GLN A 22 -3.01 8.94 -33.05
CA GLN A 22 -2.42 8.21 -31.95
C GLN A 22 -3.58 7.53 -31.22
N PRO A 23 -3.51 6.20 -31.00
CA PRO A 23 -4.53 5.52 -30.23
C PRO A 23 -4.69 6.22 -28.88
N ALA A 24 -5.95 6.41 -28.45
CA ALA A 24 -6.24 7.07 -27.19
C ALA A 24 -5.47 6.39 -26.05
N ARG A 25 -4.67 7.18 -25.33
CA ARG A 25 -3.85 6.70 -24.21
C ARG A 25 -4.75 6.07 -23.14
N VAL A 26 -4.42 4.87 -22.70
CA VAL A 26 -5.13 4.18 -21.61
C VAL A 26 -4.62 4.67 -20.26
N TYR A 27 -3.30 4.82 -20.14
CA TYR A 27 -2.60 5.18 -18.93
C TYR A 27 -1.84 6.50 -19.10
N LYS A 28 -1.80 7.25 -18.00
CA LYS A 28 -0.89 8.37 -17.82
C LYS A 28 0.52 7.81 -17.69
N ASP A 29 1.49 8.53 -18.25
CA ASP A 29 2.89 8.24 -18.03
C ASP A 29 3.30 8.67 -16.62
N GLY A 30 4.19 7.91 -15.98
CA GLY A 30 4.64 8.17 -14.61
C GLY A 30 4.85 6.89 -13.81
N THR A 31 5.18 7.05 -12.52
CA THR A 31 5.32 5.95 -11.56
C THR A 31 4.16 5.97 -10.58
N PHE A 32 3.53 4.80 -10.39
CA PHE A 32 2.33 4.64 -9.59
C PHE A 32 2.55 3.57 -8.52
N THR A 33 2.48 4.00 -7.26
CA THR A 33 2.60 3.12 -6.08
C THR A 33 1.23 2.59 -5.66
N ALA A 34 1.15 1.30 -5.40
CA ALA A 34 -0.05 0.68 -4.83
C ALA A 34 0.27 -0.52 -3.93
N PHE A 35 -0.74 -0.90 -3.15
CA PHE A 35 -0.61 -1.84 -2.05
C PHE A 35 -1.58 -3.00 -2.21
N SER A 36 -1.15 -4.20 -1.83
CA SER A 36 -2.04 -5.34 -1.68
C SER A 36 -2.90 -5.21 -0.42
N ASP A 37 -3.89 -6.08 -0.28
CA ASP A 37 -4.51 -6.29 1.03
C ASP A 37 -3.47 -6.80 2.03
N ALA A 38 -3.56 -6.26 3.24
CA ALA A 38 -2.71 -6.61 4.35
C ALA A 38 -3.28 -7.76 5.16
N THR A 39 -2.37 -8.54 5.73
CA THR A 39 -2.66 -9.63 6.65
C THR A 39 -1.89 -9.44 7.94
N ASP A 40 -2.07 -10.34 8.90
CA ASP A 40 -1.22 -10.43 10.09
C ASP A 40 0.26 -10.72 9.77
N ARG A 41 0.55 -11.29 8.58
CA ARG A 41 1.88 -11.59 8.04
C ARG A 41 2.47 -10.46 7.18
N GLY A 42 1.75 -9.35 7.05
CA GLY A 42 2.14 -8.16 6.28
C GLY A 42 1.47 -8.08 4.89
N TYR A 43 2.07 -7.29 4.01
CA TYR A 43 1.53 -6.88 2.72
C TYR A 43 2.64 -6.65 1.67
N MET A 44 2.24 -6.44 0.41
CA MET A 44 3.14 -6.08 -0.69
C MET A 44 2.84 -4.65 -1.18
N GLU A 45 3.88 -3.91 -1.51
CA GLU A 45 3.85 -2.60 -2.16
C GLU A 45 4.58 -2.71 -3.49
N ILE A 46 4.03 -2.09 -4.54
CA ILE A 46 4.66 -2.09 -5.85
C ILE A 46 4.63 -0.71 -6.48
N ASP A 47 5.77 -0.31 -7.05
CA ASP A 47 5.90 0.85 -7.91
C ASP A 47 5.90 0.40 -9.36
N ILE A 48 4.93 0.88 -10.14
CA ILE A 48 4.81 0.60 -11.58
C ILE A 48 5.10 1.86 -12.37
N THR A 49 6.14 1.82 -13.21
CA THR A 49 6.46 2.91 -14.15
C THR A 49 5.85 2.62 -15.51
N ILE A 50 5.05 3.55 -16.02
CA ILE A 50 4.38 3.46 -17.32
C ILE A 50 4.90 4.56 -18.24
N LYS A 51 5.21 4.17 -19.47
CA LYS A 51 5.51 5.09 -20.57
C LYS A 51 4.86 4.57 -21.85
N ASN A 52 4.12 5.42 -22.55
CA ASN A 52 3.47 5.04 -23.80
C ASN A 52 2.62 3.74 -23.68
N ASP A 53 1.85 3.60 -22.59
CA ASP A 53 0.92 2.49 -22.24
C ASP A 53 1.63 1.15 -22.02
N LYS A 54 2.95 1.22 -21.83
CA LYS A 54 3.80 0.08 -21.50
C LYS A 54 4.34 0.23 -20.09
N ILE A 55 4.27 -0.84 -19.32
CA ILE A 55 4.98 -0.98 -18.06
C ILE A 55 6.47 -1.11 -18.40
N THR A 56 7.26 -0.10 -18.05
CA THR A 56 8.70 -0.08 -18.32
C THR A 56 9.54 -0.49 -17.11
N ALA A 57 8.98 -0.40 -15.91
CA ALA A 57 9.63 -0.87 -14.69
C ALA A 57 8.60 -1.29 -13.65
N ALA A 58 9.00 -2.23 -12.80
CA ALA A 58 8.27 -2.64 -11.61
C ALA A 58 9.28 -2.80 -10.47
N HIS A 59 9.01 -2.19 -9.31
CA HIS A 59 9.81 -2.35 -8.09
C HIS A 59 8.93 -2.84 -6.96
N LEU A 60 9.37 -3.88 -6.26
CA LEU A 60 8.53 -4.63 -5.34
C LEU A 60 9.11 -4.62 -3.93
N HIS A 61 8.31 -4.15 -2.98
CA HIS A 61 8.60 -4.13 -1.56
C HIS A 61 7.63 -5.05 -0.84
N GLY A 62 8.12 -5.76 0.18
CA GLY A 62 7.30 -6.67 0.97
C GLY A 62 7.52 -6.40 2.45
N TYR A 63 6.43 -6.22 3.20
CA TYR A 63 6.46 -5.88 4.61
C TYR A 63 5.99 -7.07 5.45
N ASP A 64 6.46 -7.18 6.68
CA ASP A 64 6.05 -8.18 7.66
C ASP A 64 4.86 -7.70 8.51
N GLY A 65 4.43 -8.54 9.46
CA GLY A 65 3.33 -8.22 10.37
C GLY A 65 3.62 -7.08 11.37
N LEU A 66 4.86 -6.62 11.47
CA LEU A 66 5.24 -5.46 12.27
C LEU A 66 5.34 -4.18 11.41
N GLY A 67 5.08 -4.29 10.10
CA GLY A 67 5.20 -3.19 9.14
C GLY A 67 6.65 -2.86 8.78
N LEU A 68 7.57 -3.81 9.00
CA LEU A 68 8.96 -3.66 8.62
C LEU A 68 9.21 -4.33 7.27
N GLU A 69 10.02 -3.70 6.44
CA GLU A 69 10.39 -4.29 5.14
C GLU A 69 11.18 -5.58 5.36
N LYS A 70 10.79 -6.64 4.65
CA LYS A 70 11.46 -7.94 4.68
C LYS A 70 12.82 -7.80 4.00
N PRO A 71 13.92 -8.09 4.72
CA PRO A 71 15.26 -7.95 4.17
C PRO A 71 15.55 -9.02 3.11
N GLU A 72 16.60 -8.82 2.33
CA GLU A 72 17.08 -9.83 1.37
C GLU A 72 17.55 -11.14 2.06
N THR A 73 17.84 -11.08 3.37
CA THR A 73 18.18 -12.24 4.21
C THR A 73 16.95 -12.94 4.79
N TYR A 74 15.74 -12.60 4.34
CA TYR A 74 14.52 -13.20 4.85
C TYR A 74 14.48 -14.72 4.61
N ARG A 75 14.24 -15.48 5.68
CA ARG A 75 14.35 -16.96 5.69
C ARG A 75 13.47 -17.72 4.69
N HIS A 76 12.44 -17.08 4.13
CA HIS A 76 11.49 -17.75 3.24
C HIS A 76 11.93 -17.62 1.77
N GLN A 77 12.70 -18.59 1.29
CA GLN A 77 13.28 -18.57 -0.06
C GLN A 77 12.25 -18.36 -1.18
N PRO A 78 11.06 -18.99 -1.19
CA PRO A 78 10.07 -18.75 -2.24
C PRO A 78 9.61 -17.29 -2.32
N PHE A 79 9.57 -16.56 -1.18
CA PHE A 79 9.26 -15.14 -1.18
C PHE A 79 10.38 -14.32 -1.86
N LEU A 80 11.65 -14.63 -1.60
CA LEU A 80 12.77 -13.95 -2.26
C LEU A 80 12.75 -14.21 -3.77
N THR A 81 12.45 -15.44 -4.19
CA THR A 81 12.23 -15.75 -5.61
C THR A 81 11.08 -14.94 -6.20
N ALA A 82 9.95 -14.83 -5.51
CA ALA A 82 8.82 -14.00 -5.96
C ALA A 82 9.20 -12.52 -6.06
N LYS A 83 9.95 -11.99 -5.07
CA LYS A 83 10.42 -10.60 -5.04
C LYS A 83 11.29 -10.27 -6.26
N ALA A 84 12.14 -11.22 -6.68
CA ALA A 84 13.04 -11.07 -7.82
C ALA A 84 12.35 -11.29 -9.18
N GLU A 85 11.44 -12.26 -9.30
CA GLU A 85 10.91 -12.71 -10.59
C GLU A 85 9.61 -12.03 -11.01
N LEU A 86 8.70 -11.76 -10.07
CA LEU A 86 7.39 -11.19 -10.41
C LEU A 86 7.49 -9.81 -11.09
N PRO A 87 8.37 -8.87 -10.67
CA PRO A 87 8.54 -7.61 -11.38
C PRO A 87 8.93 -7.78 -12.84
N LYS A 88 9.83 -8.73 -13.15
CA LYS A 88 10.24 -9.05 -14.51
C LYS A 88 9.08 -9.59 -15.33
N ARG A 89 8.25 -10.48 -14.74
CA ARG A 89 7.06 -11.04 -15.39
C ARG A 89 6.03 -9.95 -15.70
N ILE A 90 5.81 -9.00 -14.80
CA ILE A 90 4.88 -7.87 -15.01
C ILE A 90 5.31 -7.05 -16.21
N VAL A 91 6.60 -6.67 -16.27
CA VAL A 91 7.16 -5.89 -17.39
C VAL A 91 7.05 -6.67 -18.71
N ALA A 92 7.46 -7.95 -18.71
CA ALA A 92 7.46 -8.79 -19.89
C ALA A 92 6.04 -9.05 -20.43
N ALA A 93 5.08 -9.31 -19.55
CA ALA A 93 3.68 -9.53 -19.92
C ALA A 93 2.94 -8.22 -20.22
N ASN A 94 3.48 -7.07 -19.82
CA ASN A 94 2.79 -5.78 -19.79
C ASN A 94 1.40 -5.87 -19.11
N SER A 95 1.31 -6.67 -18.04
CA SER A 95 0.06 -7.07 -17.41
C SER A 95 0.27 -7.35 -15.93
N TRP A 96 -0.79 -7.14 -15.14
CA TRP A 96 -0.87 -7.59 -13.76
C TRP A 96 -1.19 -9.09 -13.65
N ASP A 97 -1.74 -9.67 -14.72
CA ASP A 97 -2.11 -11.07 -14.78
C ASP A 97 -0.91 -11.92 -15.19
N ILE A 98 -0.17 -12.40 -14.19
CA ILE A 98 1.08 -13.14 -14.34
C ILE A 98 1.00 -14.46 -13.59
N ASP A 99 1.80 -15.43 -14.04
CA ASP A 99 1.94 -16.70 -13.34
C ASP A 99 2.53 -16.52 -11.94
N LEU A 100 2.00 -17.30 -11.00
CA LEU A 100 2.45 -17.30 -9.61
C LEU A 100 3.82 -17.98 -9.47
N VAL A 101 4.44 -17.81 -8.30
CA VAL A 101 5.66 -18.54 -7.92
C VAL A 101 5.28 -19.64 -6.92
N SER A 102 5.64 -20.88 -7.23
CA SER A 102 5.40 -22.03 -6.37
C SER A 102 5.99 -21.81 -4.97
N GLY A 103 5.21 -22.11 -3.92
CA GLY A 103 5.59 -21.86 -2.53
C GLY A 103 5.42 -20.39 -2.08
N ALA A 104 5.04 -19.48 -2.99
CA ALA A 104 4.79 -18.07 -2.68
C ALA A 104 3.40 -17.59 -3.14
N THR A 105 2.42 -18.50 -3.25
CA THR A 105 1.07 -18.23 -3.77
C THR A 105 0.41 -16.99 -3.16
N THR A 106 0.44 -16.84 -1.83
CA THR A 106 -0.14 -15.68 -1.15
C THR A 106 0.55 -14.38 -1.59
N SER A 107 1.88 -14.35 -1.55
CA SER A 107 2.66 -13.19 -1.97
C SER A 107 2.44 -12.88 -3.45
N SER A 108 2.42 -13.88 -4.33
CA SER A 108 2.16 -13.69 -5.76
C SER A 108 0.78 -13.07 -6.02
N ASN A 109 -0.26 -13.51 -5.31
CA ASN A 109 -1.59 -12.91 -5.42
C ASN A 109 -1.63 -11.48 -4.88
N GLN A 110 -0.91 -11.19 -3.79
CA GLN A 110 -0.75 -9.82 -3.28
C GLN A 110 -0.07 -8.92 -4.33
N VAL A 111 0.97 -9.40 -5.01
CA VAL A 111 1.62 -8.65 -6.10
C VAL A 111 0.69 -8.40 -7.27
N ARG A 112 -0.07 -9.41 -7.74
CA ARG A 112 -1.07 -9.25 -8.80
C ARG A 112 -2.09 -8.16 -8.44
N MET A 113 -2.60 -8.20 -7.22
CA MET A 113 -3.56 -7.21 -6.71
C MET A 113 -2.94 -5.80 -6.65
N ALA A 114 -1.75 -5.65 -6.08
CA ALA A 114 -1.07 -4.35 -6.00
C ALA A 114 -0.80 -3.79 -7.40
N THR A 115 -0.37 -4.63 -8.35
CA THR A 115 -0.12 -4.24 -9.74
C THR A 115 -1.40 -3.78 -10.44
N LEU A 116 -2.50 -4.54 -10.28
CA LEU A 116 -3.81 -4.14 -10.80
C LEU A 116 -4.24 -2.78 -10.25
N ARG A 117 -4.06 -2.55 -8.94
CA ARG A 117 -4.37 -1.26 -8.31
C ARG A 117 -3.50 -0.13 -8.88
N ALA A 118 -2.19 -0.33 -9.04
CA ALA A 118 -1.30 0.66 -9.65
C ALA A 118 -1.73 1.03 -11.08
N LEU A 119 -2.07 0.03 -11.91
CA LEU A 119 -2.61 0.26 -13.26
C LEU A 119 -3.94 1.01 -13.23
N GLN A 120 -4.83 0.70 -12.27
CA GLN A 120 -6.08 1.44 -12.09
C GLN A 120 -5.85 2.91 -11.69
N LYS A 121 -4.88 3.19 -10.81
CA LYS A 121 -4.47 4.57 -10.47
C LYS A 121 -3.94 5.32 -11.71
N ALA A 122 -3.22 4.61 -12.57
CA ALA A 122 -2.57 5.18 -13.74
C ALA A 122 -3.54 5.55 -14.88
N ARG A 123 -4.80 5.08 -14.86
CA ARG A 123 -5.72 5.32 -15.98
C ARG A 123 -5.96 6.81 -16.24
N VAL A 124 -5.99 7.19 -17.52
CA VAL A 124 -6.43 8.53 -17.95
C VAL A 124 -7.90 8.73 -17.58
N THR A 125 -8.73 7.75 -17.92
CA THR A 125 -10.16 7.69 -17.58
C THR A 125 -10.39 6.65 -16.47
N PRO A 126 -10.77 7.07 -15.26
CA PRO A 126 -11.09 6.18 -14.15
C PRO A 126 -12.27 5.25 -14.49
N THR A 127 -12.25 4.03 -13.96
CA THR A 127 -13.37 3.06 -14.11
C THR A 127 -14.48 3.24 -13.09
N THR A 128 -14.23 4.03 -12.04
CA THR A 128 -15.14 4.22 -10.93
C THR A 128 -14.95 5.61 -10.31
N ALA A 129 -16.01 6.11 -9.68
CA ALA A 129 -16.00 7.32 -8.87
C ALA A 129 -15.50 7.09 -7.44
N ALA A 130 -15.29 5.83 -7.03
CA ALA A 130 -14.78 5.49 -5.71
C ALA A 130 -13.48 6.23 -5.41
N GLN A 131 -13.34 6.70 -4.17
CA GLN A 131 -12.16 7.41 -3.68
C GLN A 131 -11.07 6.43 -3.27
N PHE A 132 -11.47 5.30 -2.70
CA PHE A 132 -10.60 4.28 -2.17
C PHE A 132 -10.72 2.97 -2.96
N PHE A 133 -9.65 2.19 -2.90
CA PHE A 133 -9.72 0.77 -3.16
C PHE A 133 -10.30 0.08 -1.92
N ASP A 134 -11.29 -0.77 -2.13
CA ASP A 134 -11.76 -1.65 -1.06
C ASP A 134 -10.65 -2.65 -0.71
N GLY A 135 -10.53 -2.97 0.57
CA GLY A 135 -9.47 -3.83 1.08
C GLY A 135 -9.12 -3.54 2.54
N THR A 136 -8.11 -4.24 3.05
CA THR A 136 -7.52 -3.96 4.36
C THR A 136 -6.10 -3.44 4.19
N TYR A 137 -5.80 -2.29 4.79
CA TYR A 137 -4.53 -1.58 4.66
C TYR A 137 -3.82 -1.55 6.00
N MET A 138 -2.53 -1.87 6.01
CA MET A 138 -1.72 -1.88 7.21
C MET A 138 -0.63 -0.83 7.10
N ALA A 139 -0.53 0.05 8.10
CA ALA A 139 0.54 1.03 8.19
C ALA A 139 1.01 1.20 9.63
N ILE A 140 2.18 1.84 9.79
CA ILE A 140 2.80 2.09 11.09
C ILE A 140 2.90 3.57 11.41
N SER A 141 2.89 3.90 12.70
CA SER A 141 3.31 5.21 13.19
C SER A 141 4.81 5.41 13.01
N ASP A 142 5.32 6.59 13.37
CA ASP A 142 6.77 6.78 13.48
C ASP A 142 7.35 5.83 14.52
N ARG A 143 8.57 5.37 14.23
CA ARG A 143 9.32 4.47 15.10
C ARG A 143 10.05 5.27 16.16
N GLY A 144 9.93 4.84 17.41
CA GLY A 144 10.72 5.36 18.51
C GLY A 144 11.33 4.25 19.35
N GLU A 145 12.17 4.64 20.31
CA GLU A 145 12.79 3.71 21.28
C GLU A 145 11.75 2.91 22.07
N ARG A 146 10.56 3.47 22.26
CA ARG A 146 9.43 2.82 22.96
C ARG A 146 8.55 1.95 22.06
N GLY A 147 8.89 1.79 20.79
CA GLY A 147 8.09 1.09 19.79
C GLY A 147 7.29 2.02 18.88
N TRP A 148 6.29 1.47 18.20
CA TRP A 148 5.38 2.13 17.27
C TRP A 148 4.01 1.47 17.29
N ALA A 149 2.99 2.16 16.78
CA ALA A 149 1.69 1.57 16.50
C ALA A 149 1.67 0.95 15.10
N ILE A 150 0.91 -0.13 14.95
CA ILE A 150 0.58 -0.79 13.69
C ILE A 150 -0.95 -0.82 13.63
N ALA A 151 -1.54 -0.26 12.56
CA ALA A 151 -2.98 -0.24 12.38
C ALA A 151 -3.37 -0.94 11.07
N TRP A 152 -4.37 -1.80 11.14
CA TRP A 152 -5.09 -2.39 10.02
C TRP A 152 -6.43 -1.66 9.89
N VAL A 153 -6.67 -1.07 8.72
CA VAL A 153 -7.89 -0.33 8.40
C VAL A 153 -8.58 -1.02 7.23
N THR A 154 -9.79 -1.52 7.45
CA THR A 154 -10.62 -2.10 6.39
C THR A 154 -11.52 -1.02 5.81
N ILE A 155 -11.46 -0.85 4.49
CA ILE A 155 -12.29 0.08 3.73
C ILE A 155 -13.19 -0.71 2.79
N GLY A 156 -14.47 -0.35 2.75
CA GLY A 156 -15.44 -0.89 1.81
C GLY A 156 -16.45 0.18 1.41
N ASN A 157 -16.67 0.36 0.11
CA ASN A 157 -17.57 1.38 -0.45
C ASN A 157 -17.26 2.79 0.08
N ASP A 158 -15.99 3.18 0.04
CA ASP A 158 -15.46 4.46 0.55
C ASP A 158 -15.71 4.73 2.04
N LYS A 159 -15.96 3.68 2.84
CA LYS A 159 -16.15 3.77 4.29
C LYS A 159 -15.15 2.90 5.04
N ILE A 160 -14.63 3.42 6.15
CA ILE A 160 -13.91 2.65 7.16
C ILE A 160 -14.93 1.72 7.83
N THR A 161 -14.79 0.42 7.62
CA THR A 161 -15.70 -0.58 8.19
C THR A 161 -15.11 -1.27 9.41
N ASN A 162 -13.79 -1.27 9.55
CA ASN A 162 -13.11 -1.85 10.69
C ASN A 162 -11.73 -1.21 10.90
N VAL A 163 -11.31 -1.12 12.16
CA VAL A 163 -9.94 -0.75 12.53
C VAL A 163 -9.46 -1.69 13.63
N VAL A 164 -8.27 -2.23 13.48
CA VAL A 164 -7.58 -2.98 14.53
C VAL A 164 -6.18 -2.41 14.66
N PHE A 165 -5.69 -2.23 15.89
CA PHE A 165 -4.31 -1.82 16.09
C PHE A 165 -3.61 -2.62 17.19
N HIS A 166 -2.30 -2.67 17.04
CA HIS A 166 -1.35 -3.14 18.04
C HIS A 166 -0.26 -2.09 18.23
N GLU A 167 0.37 -2.06 19.40
CA GLU A 167 1.62 -1.34 19.59
C GLU A 167 2.76 -2.32 19.86
N THR A 168 3.97 -1.94 19.48
CA THR A 168 5.18 -2.67 19.79
C THR A 168 5.82 -2.17 21.09
N THR A 169 6.73 -2.98 21.62
CA THR A 169 7.65 -2.64 22.71
C THR A 169 8.99 -3.31 22.41
N ALA A 170 10.07 -2.77 22.98
CA ALA A 170 11.36 -3.43 22.88
C ALA A 170 11.30 -4.84 23.49
N ALA A 171 11.91 -5.80 22.82
CA ALA A 171 12.04 -7.17 23.30
C ALA A 171 12.98 -7.21 24.51
N ARG A 172 12.76 -8.19 25.38
CA ARG A 172 13.59 -8.42 26.57
C ARG A 172 14.11 -9.84 26.58
N ASP A 173 15.32 -10.03 27.09
CA ASP A 173 15.88 -11.35 27.33
C ASP A 173 15.28 -12.00 28.59
N ALA A 174 15.71 -13.22 28.91
CA ALA A 174 15.24 -13.95 30.08
C ALA A 174 15.58 -13.25 31.42
N ALA A 175 16.57 -12.35 31.44
CA ALA A 175 16.95 -11.56 32.60
C ALA A 175 16.17 -10.22 32.67
N GLY A 176 15.32 -9.94 31.69
CA GLY A 176 14.54 -8.70 31.58
C GLY A 176 15.29 -7.53 30.95
N ALA A 177 16.53 -7.72 30.49
CA ALA A 177 17.30 -6.68 29.82
C ALA A 177 16.77 -6.44 28.39
N VAL A 178 16.77 -5.18 27.96
CA VAL A 178 16.30 -4.81 26.62
C VAL A 178 17.26 -5.37 25.57
N ILE A 179 16.72 -6.07 24.58
CA ILE A 179 17.49 -6.53 23.42
C ILE A 179 17.53 -5.39 22.38
N PRO A 180 18.72 -4.87 22.03
CA PRO A 180 18.84 -3.78 21.07
C PRO A 180 18.21 -4.12 19.71
N ASN A 181 17.47 -3.17 19.14
CA ASN A 181 16.86 -3.25 17.81
C ASN A 181 15.87 -4.41 17.60
N GLN A 182 15.42 -5.07 18.66
CA GLN A 182 14.41 -6.11 18.60
C GLN A 182 13.12 -5.63 19.26
N PHE A 183 11.99 -5.79 18.57
CA PHE A 183 10.69 -5.36 19.03
C PHE A 183 9.68 -6.49 18.90
N VAL A 184 8.73 -6.53 19.83
CA VAL A 184 7.61 -7.46 19.85
C VAL A 184 6.31 -6.68 20.03
N ARG A 185 5.17 -7.25 19.65
CA ARG A 185 3.86 -6.65 19.96
C ARG A 185 3.64 -6.69 21.47
N LYS A 186 3.07 -5.63 22.04
CA LYS A 186 2.56 -5.63 23.40
C LYS A 186 1.53 -6.76 23.53
N ASN A 187 1.73 -7.62 24.52
CA ASN A 187 0.83 -8.75 24.73
C ASN A 187 -0.47 -8.28 25.35
N VAL A 188 -1.57 -8.75 24.79
CA VAL A 188 -2.95 -8.34 25.13
C VAL A 188 -3.80 -9.51 25.62
N ASP A 189 -3.22 -10.71 25.69
CA ASP A 189 -3.86 -11.86 26.31
C ASP A 189 -3.74 -11.74 27.83
N ALA A 190 -4.87 -11.48 28.49
CA ALA A 190 -4.94 -11.33 29.94
C ALA A 190 -4.58 -12.61 30.71
N ALA A 191 -4.59 -13.78 30.07
CA ALA A 191 -4.15 -15.04 30.67
C ALA A 191 -2.62 -15.24 30.60
N SER A 192 -1.91 -14.39 29.85
CA SER A 192 -0.47 -14.53 29.66
C SER A 192 0.32 -13.88 30.80
N PRO A 193 1.43 -14.50 31.27
CA PRO A 193 2.32 -13.88 32.25
C PRO A 193 2.97 -12.59 31.72
N ASP A 194 3.08 -12.43 30.40
CA ASP A 194 3.67 -11.26 29.74
C ASP A 194 2.62 -10.19 29.38
N PHE A 195 1.40 -10.29 29.93
CA PHE A 195 0.33 -9.34 29.69
C PHE A 195 0.77 -7.90 29.97
N TYR A 196 0.52 -6.99 29.03
CA TYR A 196 0.89 -5.59 29.19
C TYR A 196 -0.03 -4.89 30.19
N GLN A 197 0.43 -4.61 31.41
CA GLN A 197 -0.45 -4.23 32.54
C GLN A 197 -0.98 -2.78 32.54
N TYR A 198 -0.95 -2.07 31.41
CA TYR A 198 -1.44 -0.69 31.34
C TYR A 198 -2.91 -0.62 30.94
N ALA A 199 -3.81 -0.45 31.91
CA ALA A 199 -5.26 -0.46 31.70
C ALA A 199 -5.74 0.56 30.63
N PRO A 200 -5.30 1.85 30.63
CA PRO A 200 -5.74 2.81 29.61
C PRO A 200 -5.44 2.39 28.18
N TYR A 201 -4.38 1.61 27.94
CA TYR A 201 -4.06 1.07 26.61
C TYR A 201 -5.09 0.04 26.15
N HIS A 202 -5.56 -0.83 27.04
CA HIS A 202 -6.57 -1.84 26.69
C HIS A 202 -7.94 -1.20 26.42
N GLU A 203 -8.30 -0.18 27.18
CA GLU A 203 -9.50 0.61 26.91
C GLU A 203 -9.41 1.36 25.58
N ALA A 204 -8.26 2.00 25.30
CA ALA A 204 -8.02 2.67 24.02
C ALA A 204 -8.11 1.72 22.82
N ARG A 205 -7.69 0.45 22.98
CA ARG A 205 -7.82 -0.60 21.95
C ARG A 205 -9.25 -0.97 21.61
N ILE A 206 -10.20 -0.67 22.50
CA ILE A 206 -11.63 -0.93 22.28
C ILE A 206 -12.29 0.33 21.73
N GLU A 207 -11.96 1.50 22.29
CA GLU A 207 -12.69 2.74 21.99
C GLU A 207 -12.18 3.48 20.75
N LEU A 208 -10.86 3.54 20.50
CA LEU A 208 -10.33 4.24 19.32
C LEU A 208 -10.83 3.62 18.00
N PRO A 209 -10.86 2.29 17.81
CA PRO A 209 -11.44 1.69 16.60
C PRO A 209 -12.88 2.12 16.33
N LYS A 210 -13.73 2.15 17.37
CA LYS A 210 -15.11 2.59 17.25
C LYS A 210 -15.19 4.05 16.81
N ARG A 211 -14.33 4.92 17.36
CA ARG A 211 -14.27 6.34 16.98
C ARG A 211 -13.90 6.51 15.51
N PHE A 212 -12.89 5.80 15.00
CA PHE A 212 -12.49 5.88 13.60
C PHE A 212 -13.60 5.44 12.64
N VAL A 213 -14.26 4.32 12.95
CA VAL A 213 -15.39 3.81 12.16
C VAL A 213 -16.57 4.79 12.19
N ALA A 214 -16.95 5.28 13.38
CA ALA A 214 -18.07 6.22 13.53
C ALA A 214 -17.82 7.57 12.84
N ALA A 215 -16.58 8.08 12.91
CA ALA A 215 -16.17 9.32 12.26
C ALA A 215 -15.92 9.16 10.76
N ASN A 216 -15.74 7.91 10.28
CA ASN A 216 -15.23 7.61 8.95
C ASN A 216 -13.96 8.41 8.60
N SER A 217 -13.06 8.59 9.58
CA SER A 217 -11.90 9.48 9.48
C SER A 217 -10.81 9.03 10.46
N ALA A 218 -9.55 9.37 10.15
CA ALA A 218 -8.44 9.23 11.10
C ALA A 218 -8.40 10.33 12.16
N THR A 219 -9.12 11.44 11.96
CA THR A 219 -9.17 12.56 12.90
C THR A 219 -10.21 12.29 13.98
N VAL A 220 -9.74 11.85 15.15
CA VAL A 220 -10.59 11.58 16.33
C VAL A 220 -9.91 12.12 17.58
N ASP A 221 -10.71 12.38 18.62
CA ASP A 221 -10.17 12.80 19.91
C ASP A 221 -9.31 11.70 20.54
N ALA A 222 -8.23 12.13 21.20
CA ALA A 222 -7.37 11.24 21.95
C ALA A 222 -8.13 10.54 23.08
N PHE A 223 -7.66 9.34 23.43
CA PHE A 223 -8.17 8.61 24.59
C PHE A 223 -7.48 9.12 25.87
N SER A 224 -8.27 9.57 26.85
CA SER A 224 -7.76 10.05 28.13
C SER A 224 -6.95 8.96 28.84
N GLY A 225 -5.75 9.31 29.29
CA GLY A 225 -4.82 8.34 29.87
C GLY A 225 -4.06 7.48 28.86
N ALA A 226 -4.30 7.60 27.55
CA ALA A 226 -3.53 6.90 26.51
C ALA A 226 -3.19 7.85 25.35
N THR A 227 -2.73 9.06 25.65
CA THR A 227 -2.44 10.10 24.66
C THR A 227 -1.34 9.68 23.68
N GLY A 228 -0.25 9.08 24.15
CA GLY A 228 0.82 8.56 23.30
C GLY A 228 0.35 7.48 22.33
N THR A 229 -0.42 6.51 22.82
CA THR A 229 -1.07 5.49 21.98
C THR A 229 -2.01 6.14 20.96
N SER A 230 -2.81 7.13 21.38
CA SER A 230 -3.75 7.83 20.49
C SER A 230 -3.00 8.50 19.34
N THR A 231 -1.93 9.25 19.63
CA THR A 231 -1.11 9.91 18.61
C THR A 231 -0.53 8.91 17.61
N ASN A 232 0.06 7.80 18.10
CA ASN A 232 0.65 6.79 17.24
C ASN A 232 -0.40 6.11 16.36
N VAL A 233 -1.54 5.71 16.95
CA VAL A 233 -2.60 5.02 16.22
C VAL A 233 -3.25 5.94 15.19
N ILE A 234 -3.50 7.21 15.51
CA ILE A 234 -4.00 8.20 14.55
C ILE A 234 -3.04 8.33 13.35
N ALA A 235 -1.73 8.40 13.60
CA ALA A 235 -0.74 8.46 12.53
C ALA A 235 -0.74 7.20 11.65
N ALA A 236 -0.81 6.01 12.27
CA ALA A 236 -0.87 4.73 11.56
C ALA A 236 -2.17 4.60 10.73
N VAL A 237 -3.33 4.94 11.30
CA VAL A 237 -4.62 4.92 10.59
C VAL A 237 -4.63 5.91 9.44
N THR A 238 -4.10 7.11 9.64
CA THR A 238 -3.96 8.13 8.57
C THR A 238 -3.20 7.55 7.38
N ARG A 239 -2.02 6.96 7.63
CA ARG A 239 -1.19 6.35 6.57
C ARG A 239 -1.87 5.17 5.87
N ALA A 240 -2.59 4.34 6.61
CA ALA A 240 -3.35 3.23 6.03
C ALA A 240 -4.47 3.71 5.09
N ILE A 241 -5.16 4.80 5.44
CA ILE A 241 -6.15 5.44 4.57
C ILE A 241 -5.49 6.03 3.31
N GLU A 242 -4.32 6.67 3.45
CA GLU A 242 -3.56 7.18 2.31
C GLU A 242 -3.18 6.07 1.31
N MET A 243 -2.75 4.91 1.81
CA MET A 243 -2.42 3.74 0.98
C MET A 243 -3.63 3.26 0.14
N ALA A 244 -4.85 3.42 0.67
CA ALA A 244 -6.07 2.99 0.02
C ALA A 244 -6.54 3.92 -1.10
N LYS A 245 -6.05 5.16 -1.18
CA LYS A 245 -6.53 6.14 -2.16
C LYS A 245 -6.28 5.68 -3.59
N ARG A 246 -7.25 5.95 -4.47
CA ARG A 246 -7.13 5.75 -5.92
C ARG A 246 -6.39 6.89 -6.63
N ARG A 247 -6.24 8.04 -5.97
CA ARG A 247 -5.73 9.30 -6.55
C ARG A 247 -5.09 10.15 -5.47
#